data_AF-A0A2E2I6Q4-F1
#
_entry.id   AF-A0A2E2I6Q4-F1
#
_cell.length_a   1.000
_cell.length_b   1.000
_cell.length_c   1.000
_cell.angle_alpha   90.00
_cell.angle_beta   90.00
_cell.angle_gamma   90.00
#
_symmetry.space_group_name_H-M   'P 1'
#
loop_
_entity.id
_entity.type
_entity.pdbx_description
1 polymer ?
#
loop_
_entity_poly.entity_id
_entity_poly.type
_entity_poly.pdbx_seq_one_letter_code
_entity_poly.pdbx_strand_id
1 'polypeptide(L)'
;MNGQFDLEAAIEFEFESRVKNIERLGGVSAIILLMTATWLAWPALEAALNGGSLLNGIGYSLIILAWGLFVQDLGIQDSTSRSRIGAALTIAWLPIAIIGIPALDGTLDEQFGFVLLLTTSLILFKVSRDILNGGIEISKFRSIMGFLGFILAISIVAAEMKEGYVLWLQIGFCLVALLLIIIDWSGNGEQRISRRAFDKRLNAIEHRILELKSTGAAIDQAASLVMTAREEGHRDPEWGMRLLDEADEDIERNLSLAGDVEEIKLDALNLVEKSEEIAVISKRPRKAFVMGEREVELGSLREGEALYRQAKKLASEIIEWWEQAESAIRAAAAILESSNNKQEHLDELLVEAKKKLKAEKPKQAYEFAIVIPEQIKGVGEAVELAEELLKDAHRQLKAADGIDKKPLGDRLDSAEIALEAGDYSQANGLAGGVIREIIAEREAMEDIRRALRQKVHLISRWEEREDSEQWDLRLKEIEDATDDLQWTHAATLLDRLTKDLDAEGKASDEASELLEFIKEEWKTLRNQCEASGIKVDDDERHSTEEAIAIAQEAQKAGRIDEALESLGLADGFMERLRRRV
;
A
#
# COMPACT_ATOMS: atom_id res chain seq x y z
N MET A 1 -15.32 26.23 20.85
CA MET A 1 -16.48 25.35 21.13
C MET A 1 -16.95 25.65 22.55
N ASN A 2 -18.07 26.37 22.70
CA ASN A 2 -18.90 26.53 23.93
C ASN A 2 -19.98 27.64 23.78
N GLY A 3 -19.98 28.43 22.69
CA GLY A 3 -20.95 29.54 22.52
C GLY A 3 -22.24 29.24 21.73
N GLN A 4 -22.32 28.13 20.98
CA GLN A 4 -23.53 27.76 20.24
C GLN A 4 -24.52 26.96 21.09
N PHE A 5 -24.03 26.12 22.00
CA PHE A 5 -24.87 25.36 22.94
C PHE A 5 -25.62 26.27 23.92
N ASP A 6 -25.04 27.43 24.27
CA ASP A 6 -25.64 28.37 25.24
C ASP A 6 -26.75 29.22 24.62
N LEU A 7 -26.71 29.46 23.30
CA LEU A 7 -27.74 30.25 22.61
C LEU A 7 -29.03 29.43 22.39
N GLU A 8 -28.90 28.16 21.98
CA GLU A 8 -30.04 27.24 21.86
C GLU A 8 -30.69 27.01 23.23
N ALA A 9 -29.88 26.77 24.27
CA ALA A 9 -30.40 26.62 25.63
C ALA A 9 -31.06 27.90 26.18
N ALA A 10 -30.52 29.09 25.87
CA ALA A 10 -31.13 30.36 26.27
C ALA A 10 -32.44 30.65 25.52
N ILE A 11 -32.53 30.31 24.22
CA ILE A 11 -33.76 30.42 23.43
C ILE A 11 -34.82 29.46 23.95
N GLU A 12 -34.43 28.22 24.26
CA GLU A 12 -35.33 27.20 24.81
C GLU A 12 -35.83 27.60 26.21
N PHE A 13 -34.95 28.13 27.06
CA PHE A 13 -35.33 28.68 28.37
C PHE A 13 -36.25 29.90 28.28
N GLU A 14 -35.99 30.83 27.36
CA GLU A 14 -36.91 31.95 27.11
C GLU A 14 -38.26 31.47 26.58
N PHE A 15 -38.26 30.47 25.70
CA PHE A 15 -39.48 29.87 25.15
C PHE A 15 -40.31 29.21 26.26
N GLU A 16 -39.70 28.37 27.10
CA GLU A 16 -40.35 27.75 28.25
C GLU A 16 -40.90 28.79 29.24
N SER A 17 -40.12 29.83 29.53
CA SER A 17 -40.53 30.92 30.41
C SER A 17 -41.74 31.67 29.86
N ARG A 18 -41.78 31.94 28.55
CA ARG A 18 -42.94 32.56 27.88
C ARG A 18 -44.16 31.66 27.91
N VAL A 19 -44.02 30.37 27.62
CA VAL A 19 -45.11 29.39 27.69
C VAL A 19 -45.70 29.33 29.10
N LYS A 20 -44.84 29.24 30.12
CA LYS A 20 -45.26 29.21 31.53
C LYS A 20 -45.98 30.49 31.97
N ASN A 21 -45.57 31.65 31.46
CA ASN A 21 -46.25 32.92 31.74
C ASN A 21 -47.63 32.99 31.06
N ILE A 22 -47.75 32.46 29.83
CA ILE A 22 -49.03 32.33 29.12
C ILE A 22 -49.97 31.37 29.86
N GLU A 23 -49.47 30.22 30.34
CA GLU A 23 -50.26 29.29 31.16
C GLU A 23 -50.74 29.92 32.47
N ARG A 24 -49.87 30.69 33.15
CA ARG A 24 -50.25 31.44 34.36
C ARG A 24 -51.33 32.48 34.06
N LEU A 25 -51.22 33.20 32.95
CA LEU A 25 -52.26 34.15 32.51
C LEU A 25 -53.57 33.44 32.16
N GLY A 26 -53.51 32.28 31.49
CA GLY A 26 -54.67 31.41 31.22
C GLY A 26 -55.34 30.93 32.50
N GLY A 27 -54.55 30.52 33.51
CA GLY A 27 -55.05 30.13 34.82
C GLY A 27 -55.71 31.28 35.60
N VAL A 28 -55.06 32.45 35.64
CA VAL A 28 -55.60 33.65 36.32
C VAL A 28 -56.89 34.13 35.64
N SER A 29 -56.92 34.17 34.31
CA SER A 29 -58.12 34.55 33.56
C SER A 29 -59.27 33.55 33.77
N ALA A 30 -59.00 32.24 33.83
CA ALA A 30 -60.02 31.24 34.17
C ALA A 30 -60.60 31.45 35.58
N ILE A 31 -59.78 31.82 36.57
CA ILE A 31 -60.24 32.13 37.93
C ILE A 31 -61.14 33.38 37.93
N ILE A 32 -60.76 34.43 37.19
CA ILE A 32 -61.56 35.65 37.05
C ILE A 32 -62.91 35.33 36.36
N LEU A 33 -62.90 34.50 35.32
CA LEU A 33 -64.12 34.03 34.65
C LEU A 33 -65.02 33.21 35.59
N LEU A 34 -64.44 32.35 36.43
CA LEU A 34 -65.19 31.64 37.47
C LEU A 34 -65.83 32.58 38.49
N MET A 35 -65.08 33.58 38.99
CA MET A 35 -65.62 34.55 39.94
C MET A 35 -66.75 35.38 39.31
N THR A 36 -66.57 35.85 38.08
CA THR A 36 -67.58 36.63 37.35
C THR A 36 -68.81 35.80 36.99
N ALA A 37 -68.64 34.53 36.58
CA ALA A 37 -69.75 33.61 36.36
C ALA A 37 -70.54 33.35 37.65
N THR A 38 -69.84 33.14 38.77
CA THR A 38 -70.47 32.95 40.08
C THR A 38 -71.23 34.20 40.52
N TRP A 39 -70.67 35.39 40.28
CA TRP A 39 -71.32 36.66 40.54
C TRP A 39 -72.59 36.85 39.70
N LEU A 40 -72.51 36.56 38.40
CA LEU A 40 -73.67 36.62 37.48
C LEU A 40 -74.74 35.59 37.81
N ALA A 41 -74.34 34.40 38.29
CA ALA A 41 -75.26 33.37 38.74
C ALA A 41 -75.90 33.70 40.10
N TRP A 42 -75.32 34.61 40.89
CA TRP A 42 -75.72 34.87 42.28
C TRP A 42 -77.20 35.27 42.43
N PRO A 43 -77.77 36.20 41.65
CA PRO A 43 -79.19 36.54 41.75
C PRO A 43 -80.10 35.36 41.40
N ALA A 44 -79.70 34.51 40.46
CA ALA A 44 -80.45 33.33 40.05
C ALA A 44 -80.38 32.22 41.12
N LEU A 45 -79.22 32.05 41.74
CA LEU A 45 -78.99 31.17 42.89
C LEU A 45 -79.81 31.63 44.11
N GLU A 46 -79.80 32.92 44.42
CA GLU A 46 -80.59 33.50 45.51
C GLU A 46 -82.10 33.34 45.27
N ALA A 47 -82.56 33.59 44.04
CA ALA A 47 -83.95 33.35 43.67
C ALA A 47 -84.35 31.87 43.82
N ALA A 48 -83.48 30.93 43.43
CA ALA A 48 -83.74 29.49 43.55
C ALA A 48 -83.71 29.01 45.02
N LEU A 49 -82.80 29.53 45.85
CA LEU A 49 -82.74 29.24 47.29
C LEU A 49 -84.00 29.73 48.02
N ASN A 50 -84.63 30.79 47.51
CA ASN A 50 -85.89 31.32 48.01
C ASN A 50 -87.14 30.74 47.30
N GLY A 51 -87.00 29.63 46.56
CA GLY A 51 -88.11 28.87 45.96
C GLY A 51 -88.52 29.27 44.53
N GLY A 52 -87.74 30.11 43.85
CA GLY A 52 -87.95 30.54 42.46
C GLY A 52 -87.31 29.63 41.39
N SER A 53 -87.53 29.96 40.11
CA SER A 53 -86.95 29.21 38.98
C SER A 53 -85.51 29.59 38.71
N LEU A 54 -84.61 28.59 38.72
CA LEU A 54 -83.18 28.72 38.42
C LEU A 54 -82.90 29.07 36.94
N LEU A 55 -83.79 28.66 36.03
CA LEU A 55 -83.51 28.61 34.59
C LEU A 55 -83.44 29.99 33.93
N ASN A 56 -84.15 31.01 34.44
CA ASN A 56 -84.23 32.32 33.78
C ASN A 56 -83.00 33.23 34.01
N GLY A 57 -82.05 32.85 34.89
CA GLY A 57 -80.91 33.70 35.23
C GLY A 57 -79.53 33.08 35.04
N ILE A 58 -79.43 31.76 34.78
CA ILE A 58 -78.14 31.07 34.72
C ILE A 58 -77.50 31.05 33.32
N GLY A 59 -78.24 31.34 32.25
CA GLY A 59 -77.75 31.25 30.87
C GLY A 59 -76.41 31.95 30.62
N TYR A 60 -76.27 33.21 31.03
CA TYR A 60 -75.02 33.96 30.85
C TYR A 60 -73.85 33.39 31.67
N SER A 61 -74.11 32.91 32.89
CA SER A 61 -73.08 32.27 33.72
C SER A 61 -72.57 30.96 33.12
N LEU A 62 -73.44 30.14 32.51
CA LEU A 62 -73.04 28.92 31.82
C LEU A 62 -72.19 29.19 30.59
N ILE A 63 -72.51 30.24 29.83
CA ILE A 63 -71.70 30.66 28.67
C ILE A 63 -70.30 31.09 29.13
N ILE A 64 -70.18 31.82 30.23
CA ILE A 64 -68.88 32.24 30.79
C ILE A 64 -68.09 31.03 31.31
N LEU A 65 -68.75 30.07 31.95
CA LEU A 65 -68.09 28.83 32.40
C LEU A 65 -67.61 27.97 31.23
N ALA A 66 -68.42 27.85 30.17
CA ALA A 66 -68.03 27.17 28.93
C ALA A 66 -66.82 27.88 28.28
N TRP A 67 -66.81 29.21 28.26
CA TRP A 67 -65.66 29.99 27.79
C TRP A 67 -64.40 29.83 28.68
N GLY A 68 -64.57 29.67 29.99
CA GLY A 68 -63.47 29.41 30.92
C GLY A 68 -62.66 28.16 30.58
N LEU A 69 -63.32 27.11 30.04
CA LEU A 69 -62.65 25.90 29.56
C LEU A 69 -61.80 26.17 28.31
N PHE A 70 -62.31 26.95 27.35
CA PHE A 70 -61.59 27.28 26.12
C PHE A 70 -60.43 28.27 26.35
N VAL A 71 -60.52 29.16 27.34
CA VAL A 71 -59.45 30.10 27.68
C VAL A 71 -58.21 29.39 28.23
N GLN A 72 -58.39 28.26 28.94
CA GLN A 72 -57.27 27.43 29.37
C GLN A 72 -56.57 26.76 28.18
N ASP A 73 -57.35 26.28 27.20
CA ASP A 73 -56.81 25.67 25.98
C ASP A 73 -56.08 26.69 25.08
N LEU A 74 -56.43 27.98 25.14
CA LEU A 74 -55.72 29.05 24.39
C LEU A 74 -54.29 29.28 24.91
N GLY A 75 -54.02 28.94 26.17
CA GLY A 75 -52.69 29.08 26.77
C GLY A 75 -51.74 27.92 26.47
N ILE A 76 -52.26 26.75 26.14
CA ILE A 76 -51.50 25.49 25.96
C ILE A 76 -51.45 25.16 24.47
N GLN A 77 -50.28 25.30 23.83
CA GLN A 77 -50.13 25.09 22.39
C GLN A 77 -49.97 23.61 21.95
N ASP A 78 -50.56 22.67 22.67
CA ASP A 78 -50.51 21.25 22.30
C ASP A 78 -51.41 20.90 21.10
N SER A 79 -51.08 19.81 20.40
CA SER A 79 -51.85 19.32 19.23
C SER A 79 -53.32 19.05 19.57
N THR A 80 -53.60 18.60 20.80
CA THR A 80 -54.96 18.36 21.30
C THR A 80 -55.73 19.65 21.57
N SER A 81 -55.08 20.67 22.11
CA SER A 81 -55.67 22.00 22.36
C SER A 81 -55.93 22.74 21.04
N ARG A 82 -54.98 22.68 20.09
CA ARG A 82 -55.15 23.22 18.72
C ARG A 82 -56.33 22.55 17.99
N SER A 83 -56.49 21.23 18.12
CA SER A 83 -57.63 20.51 17.55
C SER A 83 -58.96 20.93 18.18
N ARG A 84 -59.03 21.05 19.52
CA ARG A 84 -60.24 21.48 20.25
C ARG A 84 -60.65 22.91 19.91
N ILE A 85 -59.70 23.85 19.91
CA ILE A 85 -59.95 25.25 19.53
C ILE A 85 -60.35 25.32 18.06
N GLY A 86 -59.58 24.69 17.16
CA GLY A 86 -59.87 24.65 15.74
C GLY A 86 -61.26 24.10 15.45
N ALA A 87 -61.66 23.02 16.13
CA ALA A 87 -63.01 22.45 16.04
C ALA A 87 -64.08 23.43 16.52
N ALA A 88 -63.91 24.03 17.71
CA ALA A 88 -64.87 24.99 18.27
C ALA A 88 -65.07 26.20 17.35
N LEU A 89 -63.99 26.77 16.79
CA LEU A 89 -64.05 27.87 15.84
C LEU A 89 -64.73 27.46 14.52
N THR A 90 -64.44 26.25 14.02
CA THR A 90 -65.06 25.67 12.81
C THR A 90 -66.56 25.41 12.99
N ILE A 91 -66.99 25.06 14.21
CA ILE A 91 -68.40 24.87 14.55
C ILE A 91 -69.11 26.23 14.69
N ALA A 92 -68.47 27.21 15.32
CA ALA A 92 -69.13 28.45 15.77
C ALA A 92 -69.31 29.53 14.70
N TRP A 93 -68.43 29.60 13.68
CA TRP A 93 -68.44 30.73 12.74
C TRP A 93 -69.78 30.88 12.00
N LEU A 94 -70.37 29.78 11.52
CA LEU A 94 -71.60 29.83 10.73
C LEU A 94 -72.86 30.15 11.58
N PRO A 95 -73.10 29.50 12.74
CA PRO A 95 -74.15 29.90 13.67
C PRO A 95 -74.11 31.39 14.04
N ILE A 96 -72.91 31.93 14.32
CA ILE A 96 -72.75 33.35 14.69
C ILE A 96 -73.09 34.27 13.51
N ALA A 97 -72.72 33.91 12.28
CA ALA A 97 -73.17 34.65 11.10
C ALA A 97 -74.70 34.68 10.99
N ILE A 98 -75.35 33.53 11.21
CA ILE A 98 -76.79 33.37 11.06
C ILE A 98 -77.59 34.14 12.10
N ILE A 99 -77.14 34.15 13.36
CA ILE A 99 -77.76 34.93 14.45
C ILE A 99 -77.71 36.43 14.16
N GLY A 100 -76.66 36.91 13.47
CA GLY A 100 -76.54 38.32 13.12
C GLY A 100 -77.52 38.76 12.03
N ILE A 101 -77.81 37.91 11.04
CA ILE A 101 -78.56 38.28 9.82
C ILE A 101 -79.94 38.93 10.12
N PRO A 102 -80.75 38.44 11.07
CA PRO A 102 -82.04 39.04 11.42
C PRO A 102 -81.98 40.50 11.91
N ALA A 103 -80.82 40.96 12.40
CA ALA A 103 -80.64 42.32 12.92
C ALA A 103 -80.43 43.37 11.81
N LEU A 104 -80.35 42.93 10.54
CA LEU A 104 -80.23 43.80 9.38
C LEU A 104 -81.51 44.61 9.09
N ASP A 105 -82.68 44.03 9.42
CA ASP A 105 -83.99 44.70 9.37
C ASP A 105 -84.27 45.61 10.58
N GLY A 106 -83.34 45.67 11.54
CA GLY A 106 -83.51 46.34 12.83
C GLY A 106 -83.23 47.84 12.84
N THR A 107 -83.23 48.42 14.04
CA THR A 107 -82.77 49.79 14.31
C THR A 107 -81.28 49.98 13.97
N LEU A 108 -80.79 51.23 13.91
CA LEU A 108 -79.36 51.51 13.65
C LEU A 108 -78.44 50.77 14.63
N ASP A 109 -78.83 50.67 15.91
CA ASP A 109 -78.08 49.95 16.94
C ASP A 109 -78.03 48.43 16.67
N GLU A 110 -79.12 47.85 16.16
CA GLU A 110 -79.17 46.44 15.76
C GLU A 110 -78.31 46.16 14.52
N GLN A 111 -78.26 47.08 13.56
CA GLN A 111 -77.39 46.97 12.39
C GLN A 111 -75.91 47.03 12.76
N PHE A 112 -75.53 47.84 13.76
CA PHE A 112 -74.18 47.79 14.33
C PHE A 112 -73.89 46.43 14.97
N GLY A 113 -74.87 45.85 15.67
CA GLY A 113 -74.80 44.48 16.20
C GLY A 113 -74.55 43.43 15.11
N PHE A 114 -75.24 43.52 13.98
CA PHE A 114 -75.01 42.65 12.81
C PHE A 114 -73.57 42.72 12.30
N VAL A 115 -73.03 43.93 12.10
CA VAL A 115 -71.65 44.11 11.61
C VAL A 115 -70.64 43.49 12.57
N LEU A 116 -70.85 43.65 13.88
CA LEU A 116 -69.97 43.06 14.90
C LEU A 116 -70.02 41.52 14.89
N LEU A 117 -71.21 40.93 14.78
CA LEU A 117 -71.35 39.47 14.71
C LEU A 117 -70.78 38.90 13.41
N LEU A 118 -70.98 39.56 12.27
CA LEU A 118 -70.45 39.10 10.99
C LEU A 118 -68.92 39.20 10.94
N THR A 119 -68.34 40.30 11.44
CA THR A 119 -66.88 40.42 11.55
C THR A 119 -66.29 39.37 12.48
N THR A 120 -66.95 39.11 13.61
CA THR A 120 -66.55 38.02 14.53
C THR A 120 -66.59 36.67 13.82
N SER A 121 -67.68 36.36 13.11
CA SER A 121 -67.80 35.12 12.33
C SER A 121 -66.67 34.95 11.31
N LEU A 122 -66.33 36.01 10.55
CA LEU A 122 -65.24 35.97 9.57
C LEU A 122 -63.87 35.72 10.22
N ILE A 123 -63.62 36.32 11.39
CA ILE A 123 -62.38 36.08 12.14
C ILE A 123 -62.32 34.62 12.61
N LEU A 124 -63.41 34.09 13.17
CA LEU A 124 -63.49 32.69 13.60
C LEU A 124 -63.23 31.73 12.43
N PHE A 125 -63.82 31.99 11.26
CA PHE A 125 -63.61 31.20 10.05
C PHE A 125 -62.15 31.25 9.54
N LYS A 126 -61.53 32.42 9.56
CA LYS A 126 -60.14 32.57 9.13
C LYS A 126 -59.20 31.84 10.09
N VAL A 127 -59.33 32.09 11.38
CA VAL A 127 -58.48 31.47 12.41
C VAL A 127 -58.69 29.95 12.47
N SER A 128 -59.91 29.44 12.26
CA SER A 128 -60.14 28.00 12.23
C SER A 128 -59.38 27.31 11.10
N ARG A 129 -59.29 27.94 9.93
CA ARG A 129 -58.55 27.42 8.76
C ARG A 129 -57.04 27.53 8.94
N ASP A 130 -56.56 28.58 9.60
CA ASP A 130 -55.14 28.74 9.91
C ASP A 130 -54.68 27.69 10.94
N ILE A 131 -55.50 27.41 11.96
CA ILE A 131 -55.20 26.40 12.99
C ILE A 131 -55.32 24.97 12.43
N LEU A 132 -56.39 24.68 11.67
CA LEU A 132 -56.63 23.36 11.06
C LEU A 132 -56.10 23.32 9.62
N ASN A 133 -54.83 23.68 9.42
CA ASN A 133 -54.16 23.56 8.12
C ASN A 133 -53.29 22.30 8.09
N GLY A 134 -53.35 21.50 7.01
CA GLY A 134 -52.54 20.29 6.86
C GLY A 134 -53.12 19.22 5.93
N GLY A 135 -52.67 17.97 6.13
CA GLY A 135 -52.96 16.83 5.26
C GLY A 135 -54.44 16.38 5.23
N ILE A 136 -54.71 15.32 4.44
CA ILE A 136 -56.07 14.83 4.16
C ILE A 136 -56.88 14.55 5.43
N GLU A 137 -56.24 14.00 6.48
CA GLU A 137 -56.90 13.70 7.76
C GLU A 137 -57.42 14.96 8.47
N ILE A 138 -56.64 16.05 8.45
CA ILE A 138 -57.00 17.34 9.05
C ILE A 138 -58.11 18.01 8.23
N SER A 139 -58.05 17.92 6.89
CA SER A 139 -59.10 18.43 6.00
C SER A 139 -60.43 17.70 6.23
N LYS A 140 -60.40 16.38 6.40
CA LYS A 140 -61.59 15.57 6.72
C LYS A 140 -62.12 15.90 8.12
N PHE A 141 -61.26 16.06 9.12
CA PHE A 141 -61.67 16.47 10.46
C PHE A 141 -62.35 17.84 10.46
N ARG A 142 -61.79 18.82 9.73
CA ARG A 142 -62.40 20.15 9.55
C ARG A 142 -63.76 20.06 8.86
N SER A 143 -63.90 19.22 7.84
CA SER A 143 -65.18 18.98 7.16
C SER A 143 -66.24 18.40 8.11
N ILE A 144 -65.88 17.42 8.96
CA ILE A 144 -66.78 16.83 9.97
C ILE A 144 -67.23 17.89 10.99
N MET A 145 -66.31 18.70 11.51
CA MET A 145 -66.66 19.76 12.48
C MET A 145 -67.47 20.89 11.83
N GLY A 146 -67.18 21.23 10.57
CA GLY A 146 -67.98 22.16 9.78
C GLY A 146 -69.40 21.67 9.56
N PHE A 147 -69.60 20.36 9.37
CA PHE A 147 -70.93 19.75 9.27
C PHE A 147 -71.73 19.89 10.58
N LEU A 148 -71.08 19.77 11.74
CA LEU A 148 -71.74 20.02 13.03
C LEU A 148 -72.17 21.49 13.17
N GLY A 149 -71.30 22.44 12.79
CA GLY A 149 -71.64 23.87 12.73
C GLY A 149 -72.79 24.17 11.77
N PHE A 150 -72.84 23.47 10.64
CA PHE A 150 -73.93 23.55 9.66
C PHE A 150 -75.28 23.05 10.21
N ILE A 151 -75.30 21.97 10.99
CA ILE A 151 -76.53 21.51 11.65
C ILE A 151 -77.04 22.55 12.64
N LEU A 152 -76.17 23.12 13.48
CA LEU A 152 -76.55 24.15 14.46
C LEU A 152 -77.10 25.40 13.76
N ALA A 153 -76.42 25.83 12.69
CA ALA A 153 -76.82 26.91 11.82
C ALA A 153 -78.24 26.73 11.26
N ILE A 154 -78.53 25.56 10.66
CA ILE A 154 -79.88 25.24 10.16
C ILE A 154 -80.90 25.23 11.30
N SER A 155 -80.54 24.69 12.47
CA SER A 155 -81.44 24.65 13.61
C SER A 155 -81.85 26.05 14.07
N ILE A 156 -80.94 27.03 14.02
CA ILE A 156 -81.23 28.43 14.36
C ILE A 156 -82.16 29.05 13.31
N VAL A 157 -81.88 28.86 12.01
CA VAL A 157 -82.77 29.33 10.93
C VAL A 157 -84.18 28.75 11.07
N ALA A 158 -84.30 27.48 11.46
CA ALA A 158 -85.59 26.82 11.68
C ALA A 158 -86.34 27.35 12.91
N ALA A 159 -85.61 27.74 13.98
CA ALA A 159 -86.21 28.26 15.21
C ALA A 159 -86.75 29.69 15.06
N GLU A 160 -86.06 30.53 14.28
CA GLU A 160 -86.40 31.94 14.05
C GLU A 160 -86.77 32.20 12.58
N MET A 161 -87.71 31.42 12.03
CA MET A 161 -88.18 31.61 10.65
C MET A 161 -88.81 33.01 10.48
N LYS A 162 -88.06 33.94 9.91
CA LYS A 162 -88.56 35.23 9.42
C LYS A 162 -88.94 35.13 7.94
N GLU A 163 -89.91 35.93 7.51
CA GLU A 163 -90.32 36.02 6.10
C GLU A 163 -89.55 37.15 5.38
N GLY A 164 -89.30 36.98 4.08
CA GLY A 164 -88.66 38.01 3.24
C GLY A 164 -87.21 37.73 2.86
N TYR A 165 -86.45 38.79 2.57
CA TYR A 165 -85.09 38.70 2.01
C TYR A 165 -84.04 38.19 3.01
N VAL A 166 -84.29 38.37 4.32
CA VAL A 166 -83.44 37.85 5.42
C VAL A 166 -83.34 36.32 5.38
N LEU A 167 -84.45 35.61 5.12
CA LEU A 167 -84.47 34.16 4.99
C LEU A 167 -83.62 33.68 3.80
N TRP A 168 -83.75 34.34 2.65
CA TRP A 168 -82.95 34.04 1.46
C TRP A 168 -81.45 34.24 1.71
N LEU A 169 -81.09 35.26 2.48
CA LEU A 169 -79.70 35.54 2.86
C LEU A 169 -79.16 34.45 3.80
N GLN A 170 -79.92 34.02 4.82
CA GLN A 170 -79.56 32.90 5.69
C GLN A 170 -79.38 31.59 4.91
N ILE A 171 -80.31 31.26 4.00
CA ILE A 171 -80.20 30.08 3.12
C ILE A 171 -78.95 30.18 2.24
N GLY A 172 -78.65 31.37 1.70
CA GLY A 172 -77.45 31.62 0.91
C GLY A 172 -76.16 31.32 1.69
N PHE A 173 -76.05 31.78 2.94
CA PHE A 173 -74.90 31.48 3.81
C PHE A 173 -74.78 29.97 4.11
N CYS A 174 -75.90 29.29 4.35
CA CYS A 174 -75.91 27.83 4.52
C CYS A 174 -75.43 27.10 3.26
N LEU A 175 -75.87 27.49 2.06
CA LEU A 175 -75.42 26.87 0.80
C LEU A 175 -73.92 27.07 0.57
N VAL A 176 -73.41 28.28 0.82
CA VAL A 176 -71.97 28.55 0.73
C VAL A 176 -71.19 27.67 1.70
N ALA A 177 -71.66 27.55 2.96
CA ALA A 177 -71.01 26.69 3.95
C ALA A 177 -71.01 25.21 3.53
N LEU A 178 -72.12 24.71 2.99
CA LEU A 178 -72.22 23.33 2.48
C LEU A 178 -71.20 23.06 1.36
N LEU A 179 -71.05 23.99 0.41
CA LEU A 179 -70.04 23.88 -0.65
C LEU A 179 -68.63 23.82 -0.09
N LEU A 180 -68.31 24.67 0.90
CA LEU A 180 -67.01 24.65 1.55
C LEU A 180 -66.72 23.32 2.28
N ILE A 181 -67.73 22.74 2.95
CA ILE A 181 -67.62 21.43 3.62
C ILE A 181 -67.34 20.31 2.61
N ILE A 182 -67.99 20.34 1.45
CA ILE A 182 -67.79 19.35 0.37
C ILE A 182 -66.38 19.47 -0.22
N ILE A 183 -65.89 20.69 -0.42
CA ILE A 183 -64.51 20.92 -0.90
C ILE A 183 -63.50 20.36 0.12
N ASP A 184 -63.67 20.67 1.40
CA ASP A 184 -62.82 20.17 2.48
C ASP A 184 -62.87 18.63 2.62
N TRP A 185 -64.03 18.00 2.33
CA TRP A 185 -64.18 16.54 2.30
C TRP A 185 -63.45 15.89 1.12
N SER A 186 -63.49 16.54 -0.05
CA SER A 186 -62.99 15.97 -1.30
C SER A 186 -61.46 15.87 -1.39
N GLY A 187 -60.72 16.59 -0.54
CA GLY A 187 -59.28 16.42 -0.36
C GLY A 187 -58.49 16.49 -1.67
N ASN A 188 -58.46 17.66 -2.30
CA ASN A 188 -57.57 17.91 -3.44
C ASN A 188 -56.09 17.90 -2.98
N GLY A 189 -55.44 16.74 -3.06
CA GLY A 189 -53.99 16.62 -2.88
C GLY A 189 -53.26 16.72 -4.23
N GLU A 190 -52.28 17.63 -4.33
CA GLU A 190 -51.44 17.89 -5.51
C GLU A 190 -50.73 16.63 -6.09
N GLN A 191 -50.63 15.53 -5.34
CA GLN A 191 -49.82 14.35 -5.70
C GLN A 191 -50.58 13.19 -6.39
N ARG A 192 -51.87 13.35 -6.74
CA ARG A 192 -52.68 12.24 -7.30
C ARG A 192 -52.13 11.69 -8.63
N ILE A 193 -51.58 12.56 -9.48
CA ILE A 193 -51.01 12.18 -10.78
C ILE A 193 -49.73 11.38 -10.58
N SER A 194 -48.86 11.84 -9.68
CA SER A 194 -47.57 11.18 -9.37
C SER A 194 -47.76 9.78 -8.79
N ARG A 195 -48.77 9.56 -7.92
CA ARG A 195 -49.09 8.22 -7.39
C ARG A 195 -49.52 7.24 -8.48
N ARG A 196 -50.35 7.69 -9.43
CA ARG A 196 -50.77 6.83 -10.56
C ARG A 196 -49.61 6.47 -11.48
N ALA A 197 -48.69 7.41 -11.72
CA ALA A 197 -47.50 7.15 -12.52
C ALA A 197 -46.58 6.13 -11.83
N PHE A 198 -46.36 6.30 -10.52
CA PHE A 198 -45.63 5.36 -9.68
C PHE A 198 -46.26 3.96 -9.71
N ASP A 199 -47.56 3.82 -9.45
CA ASP A 199 -48.25 2.52 -9.45
C ASP A 199 -48.10 1.78 -10.78
N LYS A 200 -48.22 2.50 -11.91
CA LYS A 200 -48.05 1.90 -13.24
C LYS A 200 -46.62 1.38 -13.44
N ARG A 201 -45.61 2.13 -12.99
CA ARG A 201 -44.21 1.76 -13.12
C ARG A 201 -43.82 0.62 -12.19
N LEU A 202 -44.29 0.66 -10.94
CA LEU A 202 -44.09 -0.39 -9.95
C LEU A 202 -44.58 -1.74 -10.49
N ASN A 203 -45.81 -1.79 -11.01
CA ASN A 203 -46.37 -3.03 -11.60
C ASN A 203 -45.55 -3.55 -12.78
N ALA A 204 -45.03 -2.65 -13.62
CA ALA A 204 -44.21 -3.04 -14.78
C ALA A 204 -42.87 -3.67 -14.35
N ILE A 205 -42.20 -3.08 -13.36
CA ILE A 205 -40.92 -3.60 -12.84
C ILE A 205 -41.14 -4.87 -12.02
N GLU A 206 -42.20 -4.95 -11.19
CA GLU A 206 -42.55 -6.19 -10.47
C GLU A 206 -42.78 -7.35 -11.45
N HIS A 207 -43.48 -7.12 -12.56
CA HIS A 207 -43.67 -8.13 -13.60
C HIS A 207 -42.34 -8.55 -14.23
N ARG A 208 -41.48 -7.58 -14.59
CA ARG A 208 -40.15 -7.84 -15.16
C ARG A 208 -39.28 -8.65 -14.20
N ILE A 209 -39.29 -8.36 -12.90
CA ILE A 209 -38.55 -9.13 -11.89
C ILE A 209 -39.07 -10.56 -11.79
N LEU A 210 -40.38 -10.78 -11.87
CA LEU A 210 -40.95 -12.14 -11.87
C LEU A 210 -40.51 -12.96 -13.08
N GLU A 211 -40.52 -12.35 -14.27
CA GLU A 211 -40.01 -12.98 -15.50
C GLU A 211 -38.52 -13.34 -15.34
N LEU A 212 -37.71 -12.40 -14.89
CA LEU A 212 -36.27 -12.60 -14.76
C LEU A 212 -35.91 -13.63 -13.67
N LYS A 213 -36.66 -13.67 -12.56
CA LYS A 213 -36.54 -14.73 -11.55
C LYS A 213 -36.90 -16.10 -12.11
N SER A 214 -37.90 -16.17 -13.00
CA SER A 214 -38.26 -17.43 -13.66
C SER A 214 -37.16 -17.95 -14.60
N THR A 215 -36.34 -17.05 -15.16
CA THR A 215 -35.16 -17.40 -15.96
C THR A 215 -33.90 -17.63 -15.13
N GLY A 216 -33.96 -17.50 -13.81
CA GLY A 216 -32.81 -17.74 -12.91
C GLY A 216 -31.81 -16.57 -12.83
N ALA A 217 -32.20 -15.35 -13.20
CA ALA A 217 -31.31 -14.19 -13.11
C ALA A 217 -31.12 -13.74 -11.64
N ALA A 218 -29.88 -13.40 -11.28
CA ALA A 218 -29.52 -12.89 -9.95
C ALA A 218 -29.92 -11.41 -9.79
N ILE A 219 -31.10 -11.15 -9.20
CA ILE A 219 -31.73 -9.82 -9.10
C ILE A 219 -32.24 -9.57 -7.67
N ASP A 220 -31.55 -10.09 -6.66
CA ASP A 220 -32.03 -10.00 -5.27
C ASP A 220 -31.98 -8.56 -4.74
N GLN A 221 -30.98 -7.78 -5.13
CA GLN A 221 -30.86 -6.36 -4.76
C GLN A 221 -31.97 -5.52 -5.39
N ALA A 222 -32.16 -5.59 -6.70
CA ALA A 222 -33.28 -4.94 -7.37
C ALA A 222 -34.66 -5.38 -6.84
N ALA A 223 -34.84 -6.66 -6.49
CA ALA A 223 -36.07 -7.12 -5.84
C ALA A 223 -36.29 -6.48 -4.46
N SER A 224 -35.23 -6.31 -3.67
CA SER A 224 -35.29 -5.59 -2.40
C SER A 224 -35.66 -4.12 -2.59
N LEU A 225 -35.04 -3.43 -3.55
CA LEU A 225 -35.33 -2.03 -3.87
C LEU A 225 -36.79 -1.82 -4.29
N VAL A 226 -37.34 -2.74 -5.10
CA VAL A 226 -38.75 -2.70 -5.51
C VAL A 226 -39.70 -2.95 -4.33
N MET A 227 -39.34 -3.84 -3.41
CA MET A 227 -40.11 -4.04 -2.19
C MET A 227 -40.12 -2.79 -1.31
N THR A 228 -38.97 -2.14 -1.10
CA THR A 228 -38.89 -0.86 -0.38
C THR A 228 -39.67 0.24 -1.09
N ALA A 229 -39.59 0.32 -2.42
CA ALA A 229 -40.36 1.27 -3.22
C ALA A 229 -41.87 1.05 -3.02
N ARG A 230 -42.33 -0.19 -2.95
CA ARG A 230 -43.75 -0.52 -2.68
C ARG A 230 -44.20 -0.06 -1.30
N GLU A 231 -43.37 -0.20 -0.27
CA GLU A 231 -43.72 0.17 1.10
C GLU A 231 -43.73 1.70 1.30
N GLU A 232 -42.75 2.41 0.74
CA GLU A 232 -42.54 3.85 1.00
C GLU A 232 -43.09 4.76 -0.11
N GLY A 233 -43.12 4.29 -1.36
CA GLY A 233 -43.46 5.07 -2.56
C GLY A 233 -44.90 5.56 -2.64
N HIS A 234 -45.83 4.91 -1.94
CA HIS A 234 -47.20 5.41 -1.83
C HIS A 234 -47.32 6.66 -0.94
N ARG A 235 -46.39 6.83 0.02
CA ARG A 235 -46.32 8.00 0.91
C ARG A 235 -45.57 9.14 0.22
N ASP A 236 -44.46 8.83 -0.42
CA ASP A 236 -43.66 9.75 -1.25
C ASP A 236 -43.42 9.18 -2.65
N PRO A 237 -44.21 9.60 -3.67
CA PRO A 237 -44.09 9.09 -5.03
C PRO A 237 -42.77 9.45 -5.71
N GLU A 238 -42.12 10.56 -5.34
CA GLU A 238 -40.87 10.96 -5.98
C GLU A 238 -39.72 10.05 -5.51
N TRP A 239 -39.67 9.77 -4.20
CA TRP A 239 -38.75 8.81 -3.62
C TRP A 239 -38.96 7.39 -4.18
N GLY A 240 -40.21 6.95 -4.24
CA GLY A 240 -40.55 5.65 -4.84
C GLY A 240 -40.08 5.52 -6.29
N MET A 241 -40.21 6.59 -7.09
CA MET A 241 -39.73 6.58 -8.48
C MET A 241 -38.21 6.45 -8.59
N ARG A 242 -37.44 7.08 -7.69
CA ARG A 242 -35.98 6.95 -7.66
C ARG A 242 -35.53 5.53 -7.31
N LEU A 243 -36.19 4.90 -6.33
CA LEU A 243 -35.92 3.50 -5.98
C LEU A 243 -36.20 2.56 -7.16
N LEU A 244 -37.26 2.85 -7.94
CA LEU A 244 -37.55 2.11 -9.16
C LEU A 244 -36.51 2.35 -10.27
N ASP A 245 -35.97 3.56 -10.41
CA ASP A 245 -34.85 3.84 -11.32
C ASP A 245 -33.61 3.02 -10.95
N GLU A 246 -33.24 3.03 -9.67
CA GLU A 246 -32.07 2.29 -9.16
C GLU A 246 -32.23 0.78 -9.33
N ALA A 247 -33.45 0.26 -9.10
CA ALA A 247 -33.75 -1.15 -9.37
C ALA A 247 -33.61 -1.50 -10.86
N ASP A 248 -34.04 -0.62 -11.77
CA ASP A 248 -33.94 -0.85 -13.22
C ASP A 248 -32.47 -0.84 -13.68
N GLU A 249 -31.67 0.11 -13.19
CA GLU A 249 -30.22 0.17 -13.45
C GLU A 249 -29.48 -1.07 -12.93
N ASP A 250 -29.85 -1.57 -11.75
CA ASP A 250 -29.28 -2.79 -11.18
C ASP A 250 -29.65 -4.03 -12.02
N ILE A 251 -30.89 -4.11 -12.51
CA ILE A 251 -31.33 -5.16 -13.45
C ILE A 251 -30.48 -5.12 -14.72
N GLU A 252 -30.33 -3.95 -15.35
CA GLU A 252 -29.56 -3.83 -16.60
C GLU A 252 -28.09 -4.20 -16.42
N ARG A 253 -27.48 -3.77 -15.31
CA ARG A 253 -26.09 -4.10 -14.98
C ARG A 253 -25.88 -5.61 -14.81
N ASN A 254 -26.77 -6.28 -14.09
CA ASN A 254 -26.67 -7.73 -13.86
C ASN A 254 -26.91 -8.52 -15.15
N LEU A 255 -27.83 -8.06 -16.01
CA LEU A 255 -28.05 -8.67 -17.33
C LEU A 255 -26.83 -8.51 -18.25
N SER A 256 -26.22 -7.32 -18.27
CA SER A 256 -24.98 -7.07 -19.02
C SER A 256 -23.85 -7.98 -18.53
N LEU A 257 -23.67 -8.06 -17.20
CA LEU A 257 -22.65 -8.93 -16.60
C LEU A 257 -22.89 -10.40 -16.94
N ALA A 258 -24.13 -10.87 -16.91
CA ALA A 258 -24.46 -12.25 -17.29
C ALA A 258 -24.09 -12.54 -18.75
N GLY A 259 -24.30 -11.58 -19.66
CA GLY A 259 -23.86 -11.69 -21.06
C GLY A 259 -22.35 -11.83 -21.20
N ASP A 260 -21.60 -10.96 -20.53
CA ASP A 260 -20.12 -10.98 -20.53
C ASP A 260 -19.57 -12.29 -19.95
N VAL A 261 -20.20 -12.80 -18.87
CA VAL A 261 -19.81 -14.06 -18.23
C VAL A 261 -20.02 -15.26 -19.16
N GLU A 262 -21.11 -15.28 -19.95
CA GLU A 262 -21.35 -16.35 -20.91
C GLU A 262 -20.32 -16.34 -22.06
N GLU A 263 -19.89 -15.16 -22.53
CA GLU A 263 -18.82 -15.05 -23.52
C GLU A 263 -17.49 -15.62 -22.97
N ILE A 264 -17.14 -15.24 -21.74
CA ILE A 264 -15.93 -15.74 -21.05
C ILE A 264 -16.02 -17.25 -20.83
N LYS A 265 -17.19 -17.77 -20.48
CA LYS A 265 -17.44 -19.20 -20.31
C LYS A 265 -17.20 -19.96 -21.61
N LEU A 266 -17.74 -19.49 -22.73
CA LEU A 266 -17.55 -20.15 -24.04
C LEU A 266 -16.06 -20.15 -24.45
N ASP A 267 -15.36 -19.03 -24.27
CA ASP A 267 -13.93 -18.95 -24.57
C ASP A 267 -13.09 -19.84 -23.62
N ALA A 268 -13.41 -19.86 -22.34
CA ALA A 268 -12.76 -20.75 -21.37
C ALA A 268 -13.00 -22.22 -21.71
N LEU A 269 -14.22 -22.61 -22.11
CA LEU A 269 -14.55 -23.98 -22.52
C LEU A 269 -13.71 -24.42 -23.72
N ASN A 270 -13.65 -23.58 -24.76
CA ASN A 270 -12.86 -23.85 -25.96
C ASN A 270 -11.38 -24.11 -25.64
N LEU A 271 -10.79 -23.34 -24.71
CA LEU A 271 -9.41 -23.52 -24.30
C LEU A 271 -9.23 -24.76 -23.40
N VAL A 272 -10.19 -25.04 -22.52
CA VAL A 272 -10.17 -26.24 -21.68
C VAL A 272 -10.20 -27.49 -22.56
N GLU A 273 -11.11 -27.58 -23.53
CA GLU A 273 -11.20 -28.71 -24.47
C GLU A 273 -9.89 -28.90 -25.25
N LYS A 274 -9.32 -27.81 -25.80
CA LYS A 274 -8.00 -27.86 -26.46
C LYS A 274 -6.89 -28.34 -25.53
N SER A 275 -6.91 -27.94 -24.26
CA SER A 275 -5.91 -28.39 -23.28
C SER A 275 -6.07 -29.87 -22.93
N GLU A 276 -7.30 -30.40 -22.92
CA GLU A 276 -7.59 -31.82 -22.69
C GLU A 276 -7.13 -32.70 -23.86
N GLU A 277 -7.20 -32.19 -25.09
CA GLU A 277 -6.65 -32.87 -26.28
C GLU A 277 -5.13 -33.03 -26.20
N ILE A 278 -4.42 -32.01 -25.70
CA ILE A 278 -2.95 -32.03 -25.55
C ILE A 278 -2.54 -32.88 -24.34
N ALA A 279 -3.22 -32.71 -23.20
CA ALA A 279 -2.83 -33.31 -21.93
C ALA A 279 -4.02 -33.99 -21.25
N VAL A 280 -4.39 -35.19 -21.73
CA VAL A 280 -5.53 -35.99 -21.24
C VAL A 280 -5.47 -36.28 -19.72
N ILE A 281 -4.28 -36.25 -19.13
CA ILE A 281 -4.08 -36.51 -17.69
C ILE A 281 -4.41 -35.28 -16.83
N SER A 282 -4.31 -34.06 -17.38
CA SER A 282 -4.60 -32.82 -16.64
C SER A 282 -6.09 -32.67 -16.40
N LYS A 283 -6.47 -32.35 -15.16
CA LYS A 283 -7.88 -32.19 -14.77
C LYS A 283 -8.17 -30.85 -14.11
N ARG A 284 -7.15 -30.05 -13.74
CA ARG A 284 -7.37 -28.79 -13.02
C ARG A 284 -8.10 -27.74 -13.86
N PRO A 285 -7.84 -27.54 -15.17
CA PRO A 285 -8.61 -26.59 -15.96
C PRO A 285 -10.10 -26.93 -15.97
N ARG A 286 -10.44 -28.21 -16.26
CA ARG A 286 -11.82 -28.70 -16.24
C ARG A 286 -12.49 -28.57 -14.88
N LYS A 287 -11.77 -28.90 -13.81
CA LYS A 287 -12.29 -28.77 -12.44
C LYS A 287 -12.62 -27.32 -12.09
N ALA A 288 -11.75 -26.37 -12.45
CA ALA A 288 -12.00 -24.95 -12.23
C ALA A 288 -13.20 -24.45 -13.05
N PHE A 289 -13.33 -24.93 -14.30
CA PHE A 289 -14.47 -24.61 -15.16
C PHE A 289 -15.80 -25.10 -14.58
N VAL A 290 -15.88 -26.37 -14.18
CA VAL A 290 -17.10 -26.95 -13.58
C VAL A 290 -17.47 -26.30 -12.25
N MET A 291 -16.46 -25.89 -11.45
CA MET A 291 -16.72 -25.06 -10.26
C MET A 291 -17.35 -23.72 -10.65
N GLY A 292 -16.85 -23.08 -11.70
CA GLY A 292 -17.44 -21.85 -12.24
C GLY A 292 -18.90 -22.02 -12.65
N GLU A 293 -19.22 -23.10 -13.38
CA GLU A 293 -20.61 -23.44 -13.74
C GLU A 293 -21.52 -23.56 -12.51
N ARG A 294 -21.06 -24.25 -11.47
CA ARG A 294 -21.82 -24.38 -10.23
C ARG A 294 -22.05 -23.03 -9.54
N GLU A 295 -21.05 -22.17 -9.45
CA GLU A 295 -21.22 -20.86 -8.79
C GLU A 295 -22.17 -19.95 -9.57
N VAL A 296 -22.13 -19.99 -10.91
CA VAL A 296 -23.10 -19.29 -11.76
C VAL A 296 -24.51 -19.84 -11.56
N GLU A 297 -24.68 -21.16 -11.52
CA GLU A 297 -25.98 -21.81 -11.22
C GLU A 297 -26.52 -21.45 -9.84
N LEU A 298 -25.65 -21.19 -8.86
CA LEU A 298 -26.01 -20.72 -7.52
C LEU A 298 -26.30 -19.21 -7.45
N GLY A 299 -26.12 -18.47 -8.55
CA GLY A 299 -26.41 -17.04 -8.67
C GLY A 299 -25.20 -16.11 -8.46
N SER A 300 -24.00 -16.65 -8.24
CA SER A 300 -22.77 -15.88 -8.01
C SER A 300 -22.00 -15.65 -9.32
N LEU A 301 -22.46 -14.67 -10.12
CA LEU A 301 -21.88 -14.38 -11.44
C LEU A 301 -20.39 -14.00 -11.39
N ARG A 302 -19.97 -13.21 -10.39
CA ARG A 302 -18.58 -12.71 -10.29
C ARG A 302 -17.59 -13.80 -9.89
N GLU A 303 -17.97 -14.67 -8.97
CA GLU A 303 -17.13 -15.80 -8.57
C GLU A 303 -17.04 -16.82 -9.70
N GLY A 304 -18.14 -17.06 -10.40
CA GLY A 304 -18.19 -17.84 -11.64
C GLY A 304 -17.23 -17.30 -12.71
N GLU A 305 -17.28 -16.00 -13.00
CA GLU A 305 -16.37 -15.34 -13.94
C GLU A 305 -14.89 -15.55 -13.57
N ALA A 306 -14.55 -15.34 -12.29
CA ALA A 306 -13.19 -15.49 -11.79
C ALA A 306 -12.68 -16.92 -11.99
N LEU A 307 -13.53 -17.92 -11.75
CA LEU A 307 -13.22 -19.33 -11.98
C LEU A 307 -13.06 -19.66 -13.46
N TYR A 308 -13.88 -19.10 -14.36
CA TYR A 308 -13.69 -19.26 -15.81
C TYR A 308 -12.37 -18.64 -16.29
N ARG A 309 -12.02 -17.45 -15.82
CA ARG A 309 -10.72 -16.83 -16.12
C ARG A 309 -9.54 -17.68 -15.59
N GLN A 310 -9.70 -18.27 -14.40
CA GLN A 310 -8.70 -19.18 -13.85
C GLN A 310 -8.56 -20.46 -14.69
N ALA A 311 -9.68 -21.07 -15.11
CA ALA A 311 -9.69 -22.23 -15.98
C ALA A 311 -8.99 -21.92 -17.31
N LYS A 312 -9.32 -20.79 -17.94
CA LYS A 312 -8.66 -20.26 -19.14
C LYS A 312 -7.15 -20.10 -18.97
N LYS A 313 -6.70 -19.53 -17.84
CA LYS A 313 -5.27 -19.36 -17.55
C LYS A 313 -4.55 -20.72 -17.42
N LEU A 314 -5.15 -21.67 -16.70
CA LEU A 314 -4.56 -23.00 -16.53
C LEU A 314 -4.52 -23.77 -17.86
N ALA A 315 -5.59 -23.69 -18.65
CA ALA A 315 -5.67 -24.33 -19.96
C ALA A 315 -4.65 -23.75 -20.95
N SER A 316 -4.52 -22.42 -21.02
CA SER A 316 -3.53 -21.76 -21.88
C SER A 316 -2.09 -22.12 -21.51
N GLU A 317 -1.77 -22.23 -20.22
CA GLU A 317 -0.43 -22.69 -19.78
C GLU A 317 -0.13 -24.12 -20.26
N ILE A 318 -1.12 -25.01 -20.27
CA ILE A 318 -0.98 -26.37 -20.78
C ILE A 318 -0.79 -26.37 -22.30
N ILE A 319 -1.63 -25.61 -23.02
CA ILE A 319 -1.55 -25.53 -24.49
C ILE A 319 -0.17 -25.06 -24.95
N GLU A 320 0.41 -24.07 -24.26
CA GLU A 320 1.69 -23.49 -24.64
C GLU A 320 2.89 -24.37 -24.23
N TRP A 321 2.86 -24.94 -23.01
CA TRP A 321 4.07 -25.49 -22.40
C TRP A 321 4.09 -27.01 -22.25
N TRP A 322 2.97 -27.72 -22.35
CA TRP A 322 2.92 -29.14 -21.98
C TRP A 322 3.82 -30.01 -22.87
N GLU A 323 3.69 -29.89 -24.19
CA GLU A 323 4.51 -30.66 -25.14
C GLU A 323 6.00 -30.28 -25.06
N GLN A 324 6.29 -28.99 -24.86
CA GLN A 324 7.65 -28.50 -24.67
C GLN A 324 8.29 -29.08 -23.40
N ALA A 325 7.54 -29.12 -22.30
CA ALA A 325 8.00 -29.70 -21.05
C ALA A 325 8.24 -31.21 -21.19
N GLU A 326 7.34 -31.94 -21.84
CA GLU A 326 7.52 -33.38 -22.06
C GLU A 326 8.75 -33.69 -22.94
N SER A 327 8.92 -32.96 -24.03
CA SER A 327 10.08 -33.13 -24.91
C SER A 327 11.39 -32.81 -24.21
N ALA A 328 11.44 -31.71 -23.43
CA ALA A 328 12.60 -31.35 -22.61
C ALA A 328 12.91 -32.41 -21.55
N ILE A 329 11.91 -32.92 -20.83
CA ILE A 329 12.09 -33.99 -19.83
C ILE A 329 12.61 -35.27 -20.49
N ARG A 330 12.09 -35.64 -21.68
CA ARG A 330 12.58 -36.81 -22.43
C ARG A 330 14.04 -36.63 -22.86
N ALA A 331 14.40 -35.45 -23.38
CA ALA A 331 15.77 -35.14 -23.78
C ALA A 331 16.73 -35.17 -22.58
N ALA A 332 16.37 -34.51 -21.48
CA ALA A 332 17.16 -34.51 -20.25
C ALA A 332 17.36 -35.92 -19.68
N ALA A 333 16.30 -36.74 -19.65
CA ALA A 333 16.38 -38.13 -19.19
C ALA A 333 17.30 -38.98 -20.07
N ALA A 334 17.21 -38.87 -21.39
CA ALA A 334 18.05 -39.62 -22.32
C ALA A 334 19.54 -39.25 -22.17
N ILE A 335 19.85 -37.96 -22.02
CA ILE A 335 21.22 -37.50 -21.85
C ILE A 335 21.79 -37.97 -20.51
N LEU A 336 21.01 -37.88 -19.42
CA LEU A 336 21.41 -38.36 -18.09
C LEU A 336 21.68 -39.88 -18.09
N GLU A 337 20.82 -40.69 -18.71
CA GLU A 337 21.05 -42.14 -18.83
C GLU A 337 22.32 -42.48 -19.62
N SER A 338 22.68 -41.67 -20.61
CA SER A 338 23.89 -41.85 -21.41
C SER A 338 25.16 -41.30 -20.76
N SER A 339 25.03 -40.48 -19.71
CA SER A 339 26.17 -39.84 -19.06
C SER A 339 26.86 -40.81 -18.09
N ASN A 340 28.18 -40.97 -18.23
CA ASN A 340 28.97 -41.82 -17.32
C ASN A 340 29.16 -41.20 -15.93
N ASN A 341 29.01 -39.88 -15.82
CA ASN A 341 29.19 -39.13 -14.58
C ASN A 341 27.84 -38.90 -13.91
N LYS A 342 27.55 -39.66 -12.86
CA LYS A 342 26.34 -39.47 -12.05
C LYS A 342 26.43 -38.18 -11.27
N GLN A 343 25.69 -37.16 -11.70
CA GLN A 343 25.50 -35.93 -10.92
C GLN A 343 24.15 -36.01 -10.21
N GLU A 344 24.17 -36.36 -8.92
CA GLU A 344 22.96 -36.51 -8.10
C GLU A 344 22.04 -35.29 -8.20
N HIS A 345 22.61 -34.08 -8.25
CA HIS A 345 21.85 -32.84 -8.40
C HIS A 345 21.05 -32.77 -9.72
N LEU A 346 21.59 -33.26 -10.85
CA LEU A 346 20.88 -33.25 -12.13
C LEU A 346 19.74 -34.28 -12.15
N ASP A 347 19.95 -35.43 -11.50
CA ASP A 347 18.89 -36.43 -11.30
C ASP A 347 17.77 -35.87 -10.42
N GLU A 348 18.10 -35.14 -9.36
CA GLU A 348 17.13 -34.41 -8.54
C GLU A 348 16.35 -33.39 -9.37
N LEU A 349 17.01 -32.58 -10.19
CA LEU A 349 16.35 -31.62 -11.09
C LEU A 349 15.38 -32.31 -12.06
N LEU A 350 15.75 -33.47 -12.61
CA LEU A 350 14.87 -34.26 -13.48
C LEU A 350 13.65 -34.79 -12.71
N VAL A 351 13.85 -35.27 -11.47
CA VAL A 351 12.76 -35.71 -10.60
C VAL A 351 11.82 -34.55 -10.26
N GLU A 352 12.36 -33.37 -9.98
CA GLU A 352 11.59 -32.15 -9.74
C GLU A 352 10.79 -31.74 -10.98
N ALA A 353 11.41 -31.73 -12.17
CA ALA A 353 10.72 -31.45 -13.43
C ALA A 353 9.51 -32.39 -13.64
N LYS A 354 9.72 -33.70 -13.45
CA LYS A 354 8.64 -34.71 -13.52
C LYS A 354 7.55 -34.47 -12.47
N LYS A 355 7.92 -34.08 -11.26
CA LYS A 355 6.96 -33.75 -10.17
C LYS A 355 6.14 -32.51 -10.51
N LYS A 356 6.74 -31.48 -11.11
CA LYS A 356 6.06 -30.26 -11.56
C LYS A 356 5.07 -30.53 -12.68
N LEU A 357 5.44 -31.38 -13.64
CA LEU A 357 4.53 -31.79 -14.72
C LEU A 357 3.33 -32.57 -14.17
N LYS A 358 3.56 -33.51 -13.24
CA LYS A 358 2.48 -34.22 -12.51
C LYS A 358 1.58 -33.30 -11.69
N ALA A 359 2.10 -32.18 -11.20
CA ALA A 359 1.33 -31.15 -10.51
C ALA A 359 0.60 -30.17 -11.46
N GLU A 360 0.65 -30.43 -12.77
CA GLU A 360 0.07 -29.61 -13.83
C GLU A 360 0.64 -28.18 -13.83
N LYS A 361 1.97 -28.08 -13.74
CA LYS A 361 2.75 -26.84 -13.88
C LYS A 361 3.77 -26.99 -15.01
N PRO A 362 3.32 -27.04 -16.27
CA PRO A 362 4.18 -27.42 -17.40
C PRO A 362 5.29 -26.40 -17.65
N LYS A 363 5.04 -25.10 -17.48
CA LYS A 363 6.09 -24.07 -17.64
C LYS A 363 7.26 -24.29 -16.68
N GLN A 364 6.95 -24.51 -15.39
CA GLN A 364 7.98 -24.81 -14.39
C GLN A 364 8.68 -26.13 -14.71
N ALA A 365 7.96 -27.15 -15.17
CA ALA A 365 8.58 -28.43 -15.54
C ALA A 365 9.59 -28.26 -16.69
N TYR A 366 9.26 -27.44 -17.70
CA TYR A 366 10.14 -27.11 -18.81
C TYR A 366 11.41 -26.37 -18.34
N GLU A 367 11.27 -25.33 -17.51
CA GLU A 367 12.40 -24.53 -17.00
C GLU A 367 13.43 -25.38 -16.26
N PHE A 368 13.00 -26.40 -15.51
CA PHE A 368 13.91 -27.32 -14.83
C PHE A 368 14.57 -28.30 -15.81
N ALA A 369 13.83 -28.81 -16.80
CA ALA A 369 14.32 -29.82 -17.72
C ALA A 369 15.29 -29.27 -18.78
N ILE A 370 15.07 -28.04 -19.27
CA ILE A 370 15.84 -27.47 -20.38
C ILE A 370 17.30 -27.16 -20.03
N VAL A 371 17.59 -26.95 -18.74
CA VAL A 371 18.93 -26.60 -18.24
C VAL A 371 19.86 -27.83 -18.16
N ILE A 372 19.30 -29.03 -17.93
CA ILE A 372 20.07 -30.26 -17.74
C ILE A 372 20.98 -30.58 -18.93
N PRO A 373 20.52 -30.58 -20.20
CA PRO A 373 21.37 -30.82 -21.36
C PRO A 373 22.57 -29.87 -21.45
N GLU A 374 22.36 -28.59 -21.17
CA GLU A 374 23.40 -27.56 -21.25
C GLU A 374 24.48 -27.77 -20.18
N GLN A 375 24.07 -28.10 -18.95
CA GLN A 375 24.99 -28.39 -17.85
C GLN A 375 25.83 -29.64 -18.12
N ILE A 376 25.23 -30.71 -18.66
CA ILE A 376 25.98 -31.93 -19.03
C ILE A 376 26.98 -31.63 -20.13
N LYS A 377 26.60 -30.83 -21.14
CA LYS A 377 27.51 -30.42 -22.21
C LYS A 377 28.71 -29.65 -21.68
N GLY A 378 28.48 -28.68 -20.78
CA GLY A 378 29.55 -27.91 -20.16
C GLY A 378 30.51 -28.78 -19.33
N VAL A 379 29.99 -29.79 -18.65
CA VAL A 379 30.82 -30.77 -17.94
C VAL A 379 31.65 -31.60 -18.94
N GLY A 380 31.06 -32.04 -20.04
CA GLY A 380 31.77 -32.76 -21.10
C GLY A 380 32.96 -31.97 -21.68
N GLU A 381 32.74 -30.68 -21.99
CA GLU A 381 33.80 -29.78 -22.48
C GLU A 381 34.91 -29.60 -21.43
N ALA A 382 34.57 -29.54 -20.14
CA ALA A 382 35.55 -29.46 -19.05
C ALA A 382 36.39 -30.74 -18.90
N VAL A 383 35.79 -31.91 -19.12
CA VAL A 383 36.51 -33.20 -19.11
C VAL A 383 37.51 -33.26 -20.25
N GLU A 384 37.08 -32.95 -21.48
CA GLU A 384 37.95 -32.98 -22.67
C GLU A 384 39.16 -32.04 -22.48
N LEU A 385 38.91 -30.83 -21.99
CA LEU A 385 39.97 -29.85 -21.76
C LEU A 385 40.95 -30.27 -20.64
N ALA A 386 40.45 -30.87 -19.56
CA ALA A 386 41.30 -31.39 -18.49
C ALA A 386 42.15 -32.58 -18.97
N GLU A 387 41.58 -33.48 -19.78
CA GLU A 387 42.31 -34.59 -20.41
C GLU A 387 43.42 -34.11 -21.36
N GLU A 388 43.12 -33.15 -22.24
CA GLU A 388 44.10 -32.59 -23.17
C GLU A 388 45.26 -31.93 -22.43
N LEU A 389 44.97 -31.11 -21.42
CA LEU A 389 46.00 -30.47 -20.60
C LEU A 389 46.85 -31.47 -19.83
N LEU A 390 46.25 -32.54 -19.30
CA LEU A 390 46.98 -33.59 -18.60
C LEU A 390 47.90 -34.38 -19.57
N LYS A 391 47.42 -34.67 -20.78
CA LYS A 391 48.24 -35.28 -21.85
C LYS A 391 49.40 -34.37 -22.26
N ASP A 392 49.14 -33.07 -22.42
CA ASP A 392 50.16 -32.08 -22.75
C ASP A 392 51.19 -31.91 -21.64
N ALA A 393 50.76 -31.84 -20.38
CA ALA A 393 51.65 -31.75 -19.24
C ALA A 393 52.55 -32.99 -19.12
N HIS A 394 52.01 -34.19 -19.34
CA HIS A 394 52.79 -35.43 -19.41
C HIS A 394 53.81 -35.40 -20.56
N ARG A 395 53.42 -34.93 -21.74
CA ARG A 395 54.30 -34.81 -22.89
C ARG A 395 55.45 -33.84 -22.60
N GLN A 396 55.13 -32.69 -22.02
CA GLN A 396 56.14 -31.68 -21.66
C GLN A 396 57.09 -32.17 -20.57
N LEU A 397 56.59 -32.84 -19.52
CA LEU A 397 57.42 -33.41 -18.46
C LEU A 397 58.36 -34.50 -19.00
N LYS A 398 57.86 -35.36 -19.90
CA LYS A 398 58.70 -36.36 -20.58
C LYS A 398 59.81 -35.71 -21.41
N ALA A 399 59.49 -34.64 -22.14
CA ALA A 399 60.44 -33.92 -22.99
C ALA A 399 61.37 -32.94 -22.23
N ALA A 400 61.11 -32.66 -20.95
CA ALA A 400 61.87 -31.73 -20.12
C ALA A 400 63.13 -32.39 -19.56
N ASP A 401 64.25 -32.27 -20.27
CA ASP A 401 65.52 -32.80 -19.78
C ASP A 401 66.28 -31.77 -18.94
N GLY A 402 66.96 -32.27 -17.90
CA GLY A 402 67.81 -31.46 -17.04
C GLY A 402 67.09 -30.71 -15.91
N ILE A 403 65.83 -31.02 -15.58
CA ILE A 403 65.09 -30.47 -14.42
C ILE A 403 64.72 -31.59 -13.43
N ASP A 404 64.45 -31.28 -12.17
CA ASP A 404 63.91 -32.27 -11.22
C ASP A 404 62.46 -32.65 -11.57
N LYS A 405 62.28 -33.90 -12.02
CA LYS A 405 60.98 -34.42 -12.47
C LYS A 405 60.10 -34.97 -11.35
N LYS A 406 60.66 -35.30 -10.19
CA LYS A 406 59.93 -35.99 -9.12
C LYS A 406 58.73 -35.19 -8.59
N PRO A 407 58.88 -33.93 -8.12
CA PRO A 407 57.75 -33.17 -7.57
C PRO A 407 56.67 -32.86 -8.62
N LEU A 408 57.08 -32.71 -9.88
CA LEU A 408 56.18 -32.48 -11.01
C LEU A 408 55.39 -33.74 -11.36
N GLY A 409 56.03 -34.91 -11.29
CA GLY A 409 55.40 -36.22 -11.48
C GLY A 409 54.31 -36.48 -10.43
N ASP A 410 54.63 -36.33 -9.14
CA ASP A 410 53.67 -36.54 -8.05
C ASP A 410 52.42 -35.63 -8.17
N ARG A 411 52.61 -34.41 -8.68
CA ARG A 411 51.52 -33.47 -8.96
C ARG A 411 50.69 -33.86 -10.18
N LEU A 412 51.29 -34.47 -11.20
CA LEU A 412 50.56 -35.03 -12.34
C LEU A 412 49.77 -36.28 -11.93
N ASP A 413 50.33 -37.15 -11.09
CA ASP A 413 49.61 -38.31 -10.54
C ASP A 413 48.40 -37.83 -9.72
N SER A 414 48.58 -36.76 -8.92
CA SER A 414 47.48 -36.12 -8.20
C SER A 414 46.43 -35.51 -9.14
N ALA A 415 46.85 -34.98 -10.30
CA ALA A 415 45.94 -34.47 -11.32
C ALA A 415 45.14 -35.60 -12.01
N GLU A 416 45.76 -36.75 -12.22
CA GLU A 416 45.11 -37.95 -12.78
C GLU A 416 44.07 -38.51 -11.80
N ILE A 417 44.42 -38.61 -10.51
CA ILE A 417 43.47 -38.99 -9.45
C ILE A 417 42.29 -38.02 -9.38
N ALA A 418 42.53 -36.71 -9.49
CA ALA A 418 41.48 -35.70 -9.49
C ALA A 418 40.57 -35.83 -10.73
N LEU A 419 41.15 -36.14 -11.90
CA LEU A 419 40.40 -36.38 -13.13
C LEU A 419 39.50 -37.62 -13.01
N GLU A 420 40.03 -38.73 -12.49
CA GLU A 420 39.28 -39.97 -12.24
C GLU A 420 38.20 -39.80 -11.18
N ALA A 421 38.42 -38.94 -10.18
CA ALA A 421 37.45 -38.58 -9.17
C ALA A 421 36.35 -37.61 -9.66
N GLY A 422 36.48 -37.09 -10.89
CA GLY A 422 35.53 -36.15 -11.50
C GLY A 422 35.72 -34.68 -11.09
N ASP A 423 36.84 -34.32 -10.45
CA ASP A 423 37.21 -32.93 -10.15
C ASP A 423 38.06 -32.33 -11.27
N TYR A 424 37.38 -31.97 -12.36
CA TYR A 424 38.01 -31.44 -13.58
C TYR A 424 38.72 -30.09 -13.35
N SER A 425 38.22 -29.27 -12.42
CA SER A 425 38.84 -27.97 -12.10
C SER A 425 40.17 -28.17 -11.39
N GLN A 426 40.22 -29.10 -10.43
CA GLN A 426 41.46 -29.43 -9.73
C GLN A 426 42.48 -30.08 -10.66
N ALA A 427 42.05 -31.04 -11.49
CA ALA A 427 42.91 -31.70 -12.48
C ALA A 427 43.54 -30.69 -13.44
N ASN A 428 42.74 -29.77 -13.97
CA ASN A 428 43.20 -28.70 -14.87
C ASN A 428 44.20 -27.76 -14.17
N GLY A 429 43.89 -27.31 -12.94
CA GLY A 429 44.78 -26.43 -12.17
C GLY A 429 46.13 -27.06 -11.86
N LEU A 430 46.16 -28.35 -11.51
CA LEU A 430 47.39 -29.10 -11.24
C LEU A 430 48.22 -29.29 -12.52
N ALA A 431 47.61 -29.76 -13.61
CA ALA A 431 48.29 -29.97 -14.90
C ALA A 431 48.84 -28.65 -15.48
N GLY A 432 48.04 -27.57 -15.48
CA GLY A 432 48.49 -26.25 -15.91
C GLY A 432 49.55 -25.64 -14.99
N GLY A 433 49.54 -25.97 -13.70
CA GLY A 433 50.60 -25.62 -12.76
C GLY A 433 51.94 -26.28 -13.14
N VAL A 434 51.91 -27.58 -13.46
CA VAL A 434 53.10 -28.33 -13.88
C VAL A 434 53.70 -27.77 -15.18
N ILE A 435 52.87 -27.46 -16.18
CA ILE A 435 53.34 -26.84 -17.44
C ILE A 435 54.07 -25.52 -17.17
N ARG A 436 53.47 -24.64 -16.35
CA ARG A 436 54.08 -23.34 -16.02
C ARG A 436 55.41 -23.49 -15.28
N GLU A 437 55.48 -24.44 -14.37
CA GLU A 437 56.71 -24.71 -13.62
C GLU A 437 57.81 -25.31 -14.50
N ILE A 438 57.48 -26.20 -15.44
CA ILE A 438 58.44 -26.70 -16.44
C ILE A 438 59.01 -25.55 -17.28
N ILE A 439 58.18 -24.60 -17.69
CA ILE A 439 58.62 -23.43 -18.46
C ILE A 439 59.55 -22.57 -17.60
N ALA A 440 59.15 -22.26 -16.35
CA ALA A 440 59.96 -21.46 -15.44
C ALA A 440 61.32 -22.11 -15.13
N GLU A 441 61.35 -23.43 -14.90
CA GLU A 441 62.59 -24.19 -14.68
C GLU A 441 63.50 -24.18 -15.92
N ARG A 442 62.93 -24.24 -17.14
CA ARG A 442 63.73 -24.15 -18.38
C ARG A 442 64.30 -22.76 -18.60
N GLU A 443 63.52 -21.72 -18.38
CA GLU A 443 63.99 -20.33 -18.50
C GLU A 443 65.11 -20.06 -17.48
N ALA A 444 64.89 -20.42 -16.22
CA ALA A 444 65.89 -20.30 -15.16
C ALA A 444 67.16 -21.12 -15.45
N MET A 445 67.02 -22.29 -16.07
CA MET A 445 68.17 -23.13 -16.47
C MET A 445 69.08 -22.41 -17.45
N GLU A 446 68.52 -21.75 -18.47
CA GLU A 446 69.32 -21.02 -19.47
C GLU A 446 70.08 -19.86 -18.83
N ASP A 447 69.41 -19.11 -17.95
CA ASP A 447 69.99 -17.96 -17.25
C ASP A 447 71.09 -18.37 -16.27
N ILE A 448 70.86 -19.39 -15.44
CA ILE A 448 71.86 -19.90 -14.50
C ILE A 448 73.07 -20.48 -15.22
N ARG A 449 72.86 -21.28 -16.26
CA ARG A 449 73.98 -21.81 -17.07
C ARG A 449 74.78 -20.69 -17.70
N ARG A 450 74.14 -19.61 -18.13
CA ARG A 450 74.84 -18.43 -18.67
C ARG A 450 75.66 -17.72 -17.59
N ALA A 451 75.09 -17.52 -16.40
CA ALA A 451 75.77 -16.88 -15.29
C ALA A 451 76.97 -17.70 -14.78
N LEU A 452 76.79 -19.01 -14.59
CA LEU A 452 77.87 -19.90 -14.13
C LEU A 452 79.02 -20.02 -15.14
N ARG A 453 78.76 -19.88 -16.45
CA ARG A 453 79.83 -19.77 -17.47
C ARG A 453 80.69 -18.51 -17.28
N GLN A 454 80.12 -17.46 -16.70
CA GLN A 454 80.80 -16.19 -16.44
C GLN A 454 81.23 -16.06 -14.97
N LYS A 455 81.22 -17.16 -14.20
CA LYS A 455 81.48 -17.13 -12.75
C LYS A 455 82.84 -16.54 -12.37
N VAL A 456 83.84 -16.65 -13.25
CA VAL A 456 85.15 -16.03 -13.03
C VAL A 456 85.04 -14.51 -12.86
N HIS A 457 84.16 -13.85 -13.61
CA HIS A 457 83.90 -12.42 -13.46
C HIS A 457 83.13 -12.07 -12.19
N LEU A 458 82.29 -12.99 -11.69
CA LEU A 458 81.66 -12.83 -10.39
C LEU A 458 82.74 -12.91 -9.31
N ILE A 459 83.53 -13.99 -9.29
CA ILE A 459 84.59 -14.24 -8.30
C ILE A 459 85.59 -13.07 -8.21
N SER A 460 85.99 -12.49 -9.35
CA SER A 460 86.92 -11.34 -9.37
C SER A 460 86.42 -10.11 -8.60
N ARG A 461 85.12 -10.01 -8.29
CA ARG A 461 84.55 -8.89 -7.52
C ARG A 461 84.81 -9.00 -6.02
N TRP A 462 85.09 -10.19 -5.49
CA TRP A 462 85.30 -10.41 -4.05
C TRP A 462 86.59 -11.15 -3.71
N GLU A 463 87.35 -11.64 -4.69
CA GLU A 463 88.55 -12.48 -4.44
C GLU A 463 89.63 -11.80 -3.58
N GLU A 464 89.73 -10.47 -3.61
CA GLU A 464 90.69 -9.70 -2.81
C GLU A 464 90.15 -9.25 -1.44
N ARG A 465 88.88 -9.56 -1.13
CA ARG A 465 88.19 -9.14 0.11
C ARG A 465 88.35 -10.18 1.21
N GLU A 466 88.29 -9.73 2.46
CA GLU A 466 88.43 -10.63 3.61
C GLU A 466 87.22 -11.55 3.81
N ASP A 467 86.03 -11.11 3.38
CA ASP A 467 84.78 -11.87 3.42
C ASP A 467 84.59 -12.83 2.23
N SER A 468 85.61 -13.03 1.41
CA SER A 468 85.59 -13.90 0.21
C SER A 468 85.04 -15.30 0.48
N GLU A 469 85.36 -15.92 1.63
CA GLU A 469 84.83 -17.24 2.00
C GLU A 469 83.29 -17.26 2.10
N GLN A 470 82.66 -16.17 2.53
CA GLN A 470 81.20 -16.09 2.64
C GLN A 470 80.54 -16.03 1.26
N TRP A 471 81.14 -15.29 0.33
CA TRP A 471 80.70 -15.20 -1.06
C TRP A 471 80.87 -16.51 -1.81
N ASP A 472 81.99 -17.20 -1.58
CA ASP A 472 82.26 -18.53 -2.15
C ASP A 472 81.25 -19.57 -1.65
N LEU A 473 80.85 -19.52 -0.38
CA LEU A 473 79.82 -20.41 0.17
C LEU A 473 78.46 -20.18 -0.48
N ARG A 474 78.06 -18.92 -0.69
CA ARG A 474 76.82 -18.58 -1.41
C ARG A 474 76.87 -18.99 -2.88
N LEU A 475 78.02 -18.83 -3.55
CA LEU A 475 78.20 -19.32 -4.92
C LEU A 475 78.09 -20.85 -4.98
N LYS A 476 78.64 -21.55 -3.97
CA LYS A 476 78.52 -22.99 -3.85
C LYS A 476 77.07 -23.44 -3.63
N GLU A 477 76.27 -22.73 -2.84
CA GLU A 477 74.82 -23.02 -2.70
C GLU A 477 74.09 -22.93 -4.06
N ILE A 478 74.48 -21.99 -4.94
CA ILE A 478 73.94 -21.89 -6.30
C ILE A 478 74.38 -23.09 -7.15
N GLU A 479 75.64 -23.53 -7.05
CA GLU A 479 76.16 -24.71 -7.73
C GLU A 479 75.47 -26.00 -7.25
N ASP A 480 75.30 -26.17 -5.94
CA ASP A 480 74.61 -27.31 -5.34
C ASP A 480 73.14 -27.38 -5.80
N ALA A 481 72.42 -26.25 -5.80
CA ALA A 481 71.03 -26.18 -6.31
C ALA A 481 70.95 -26.46 -7.83
N THR A 482 72.00 -26.12 -8.58
CA THR A 482 72.12 -26.42 -10.01
C THR A 482 72.36 -27.90 -10.25
N ASP A 483 73.20 -28.53 -9.43
CA ASP A 483 73.49 -29.97 -9.47
C ASP A 483 72.25 -30.80 -9.09
N ASP A 484 71.43 -30.30 -8.16
CA ASP A 484 70.13 -30.86 -7.80
C ASP A 484 69.01 -30.57 -8.83
N LEU A 485 69.34 -29.88 -9.94
CA LEU A 485 68.43 -29.53 -11.04
C LEU A 485 67.24 -28.63 -10.63
N GLN A 486 67.43 -27.82 -9.58
CA GLN A 486 66.45 -26.86 -9.06
C GLN A 486 66.78 -25.44 -9.57
N TRP A 487 66.47 -25.17 -10.84
CA TRP A 487 66.95 -23.97 -11.53
C TRP A 487 66.26 -22.71 -11.06
N THR A 488 64.95 -22.75 -10.80
CA THR A 488 64.25 -21.58 -10.25
C THR A 488 64.81 -21.19 -8.89
N HIS A 489 65.14 -22.18 -8.04
CA HIS A 489 65.79 -21.93 -6.77
C HIS A 489 67.19 -21.33 -6.95
N ALA A 490 68.03 -21.93 -7.79
CA ALA A 490 69.34 -21.41 -8.12
C ALA A 490 69.27 -19.97 -8.66
N ALA A 491 68.30 -19.66 -9.53
CA ALA A 491 68.07 -18.31 -10.07
C ALA A 491 67.77 -17.29 -8.96
N THR A 492 66.94 -17.67 -7.97
CA THR A 492 66.68 -16.78 -6.82
C THR A 492 67.92 -16.54 -5.95
N LEU A 493 68.77 -17.56 -5.78
CA LEU A 493 70.02 -17.44 -5.03
C LEU A 493 71.03 -16.54 -5.78
N LEU A 494 71.15 -16.69 -7.11
CA LEU A 494 72.00 -15.85 -7.93
C LEU A 494 71.53 -14.38 -7.96
N ASP A 495 70.23 -14.13 -8.09
CA ASP A 495 69.67 -12.78 -8.04
C ASP A 495 69.96 -12.10 -6.70
N ARG A 496 69.86 -12.84 -5.58
CA ARG A 496 70.26 -12.32 -4.26
C ARG A 496 71.75 -12.04 -4.17
N LEU A 497 72.59 -12.98 -4.60
CA LEU A 497 74.05 -12.82 -4.62
C LEU A 497 74.46 -11.56 -5.40
N THR A 498 73.92 -11.38 -6.60
CA THR A 498 74.24 -10.24 -7.47
C THR A 498 73.74 -8.92 -6.91
N LYS A 499 72.54 -8.88 -6.34
CA LYS A 499 72.01 -7.68 -5.66
C LYS A 499 72.84 -7.26 -4.46
N ASP A 500 73.22 -8.20 -3.62
CA ASP A 500 74.05 -7.90 -2.44
C ASP A 500 75.43 -7.42 -2.88
N LEU A 501 76.03 -8.07 -3.88
CA LEU A 501 77.33 -7.69 -4.44
C LEU A 501 77.31 -6.31 -5.11
N ASP A 502 76.20 -5.93 -5.74
CA ASP A 502 76.00 -4.58 -6.31
C ASP A 502 75.80 -3.52 -5.22
N ALA A 503 75.13 -3.86 -4.11
CA ALA A 503 74.98 -2.96 -2.97
C ALA A 503 76.34 -2.68 -2.30
N GLU A 504 77.12 -3.73 -2.07
CA GLU A 504 78.46 -3.59 -1.50
C GLU A 504 79.45 -2.92 -2.43
N GLY A 505 79.36 -3.18 -3.74
CA GLY A 505 80.16 -2.47 -4.75
C GLY A 505 79.92 -0.96 -4.68
N LYS A 506 78.67 -0.52 -4.59
CA LYS A 506 78.33 0.91 -4.43
C LYS A 506 78.86 1.48 -3.12
N ALA A 507 78.70 0.76 -2.01
CA ALA A 507 79.22 1.20 -0.72
C ALA A 507 80.75 1.34 -0.73
N SER A 508 81.45 0.44 -1.43
CA SER A 508 82.89 0.50 -1.65
C SER A 508 83.31 1.70 -2.51
N ASP A 509 82.57 1.98 -3.59
CA ASP A 509 82.80 3.15 -4.44
C ASP A 509 82.60 4.46 -3.66
N GLU A 510 81.52 4.57 -2.87
CA GLU A 510 81.26 5.73 -2.00
C GLU A 510 82.34 5.93 -0.94
N ALA A 511 82.80 4.85 -0.30
CA ALA A 511 83.92 4.90 0.64
C ALA A 511 85.23 5.28 -0.04
N SER A 512 85.44 4.87 -1.29
CA SER A 512 86.60 5.25 -2.11
C SER A 512 86.62 6.75 -2.38
N GLU A 513 85.48 7.32 -2.80
CA GLU A 513 85.34 8.76 -3.06
C GLU A 513 85.61 9.58 -1.79
N LEU A 514 85.06 9.15 -0.64
CA LEU A 514 85.32 9.80 0.65
C LEU A 514 86.79 9.71 1.08
N LEU A 515 87.42 8.55 0.89
CA LEU A 515 88.84 8.36 1.18
C LEU A 515 89.71 9.27 0.30
N GLU A 516 89.40 9.40 -0.99
CA GLU A 516 90.10 10.30 -1.90
C GLU A 516 89.94 11.76 -1.48
N PHE A 517 88.71 12.18 -1.16
CA PHE A 517 88.43 13.52 -0.64
C PHE A 517 89.23 13.84 0.63
N ILE A 518 89.20 12.95 1.63
CA ILE A 518 89.94 13.13 2.90
C ILE A 518 91.45 13.18 2.65
N LYS A 519 91.98 12.38 1.72
CA LYS A 519 93.41 12.43 1.34
C LYS A 519 93.80 13.76 0.71
N GLU A 520 92.96 14.33 -0.15
CA GLU A 520 93.21 15.65 -0.77
C GLU A 520 93.15 16.78 0.27
N GLU A 521 92.13 16.76 1.13
CA GLU A 521 91.98 17.71 2.24
C GLU A 521 93.17 17.60 3.21
N TRP A 522 93.57 16.37 3.55
CA TRP A 522 94.72 16.13 4.43
C TRP A 522 96.00 16.67 3.83
N LYS A 523 96.24 16.45 2.54
CA LYS A 523 97.41 16.99 1.84
C LYS A 523 97.49 18.51 1.95
N THR A 524 96.35 19.20 1.82
CA THR A 524 96.27 20.66 1.96
C THR A 524 96.53 21.10 3.39
N LEU A 525 95.84 20.49 4.36
CA LEU A 525 95.98 20.80 5.78
C LEU A 525 97.39 20.50 6.31
N ARG A 526 97.99 19.39 5.89
CA ARG A 526 99.36 18.99 6.25
C ARG A 526 100.38 20.07 5.88
N ASN A 527 100.23 20.68 4.70
CA ASN A 527 101.08 21.79 4.27
C ASN A 527 100.87 23.05 5.15
N GLN A 528 99.64 23.33 5.57
CA GLN A 528 99.34 24.45 6.46
C GLN A 528 99.88 24.22 7.87
N CYS A 529 99.76 23.00 8.41
CA CYS A 529 100.37 22.59 9.67
C CYS A 529 101.89 22.83 9.66
N GLU A 530 102.58 22.48 8.58
CA GLU A 530 104.02 22.75 8.41
C GLU A 530 104.34 24.25 8.41
N ALA A 531 103.52 25.07 7.74
CA ALA A 531 103.69 26.53 7.73
C ALA A 531 103.44 27.17 9.10
N SER A 532 102.49 26.65 9.88
CA SER A 532 102.17 27.11 11.24
C SER A 532 103.07 26.51 12.34
N GLY A 533 104.07 25.70 11.97
CA GLY A 533 105.07 25.15 12.89
C GLY A 533 104.61 23.91 13.67
N ILE A 534 103.49 23.28 13.28
CA ILE A 534 103.02 21.99 13.83
C ILE A 534 103.84 20.88 13.17
N LYS A 535 104.71 20.25 13.96
CA LYS A 535 105.66 19.24 13.51
C LYS A 535 105.02 17.85 13.37
N VAL A 536 105.78 16.90 12.82
CA VAL A 536 105.33 15.53 12.54
C VAL A 536 105.10 14.71 13.82
N ASP A 537 105.72 15.10 14.94
CA ASP A 537 105.53 14.51 16.27
C ASP A 537 104.26 14.99 16.99
N ASP A 538 103.43 15.80 16.33
CA ASP A 538 102.12 16.19 16.87
C ASP A 538 101.14 15.01 16.86
N ASP A 539 100.53 14.72 18.02
CA ASP A 539 99.64 13.57 18.21
C ASP A 539 98.46 13.58 17.21
N GLU A 540 97.86 14.75 16.93
CA GLU A 540 96.71 14.85 16.02
C GLU A 540 97.12 14.62 14.56
N ARG A 541 98.34 15.02 14.18
CA ARG A 541 98.90 14.74 12.85
C ARG A 541 99.19 13.26 12.67
N HIS A 542 99.79 12.61 13.66
CA HIS A 542 100.03 11.17 13.63
C HIS A 542 98.72 10.40 13.54
N SER A 543 97.74 10.71 14.40
CA SER A 543 96.44 10.03 14.40
C SER A 543 95.65 10.23 13.10
N THR A 544 95.82 11.38 12.42
CA THR A 544 95.21 11.58 11.09
C THR A 544 95.84 10.66 10.05
N GLU A 545 97.18 10.59 9.98
CA GLU A 545 97.90 9.72 9.03
C GLU A 545 97.60 8.24 9.28
N GLU A 546 97.51 7.84 10.55
CA GLU A 546 97.14 6.49 10.98
C GLU A 546 95.70 6.15 10.58
N ALA A 547 94.73 7.02 10.88
CA ALA A 547 93.33 6.80 10.54
C ALA A 547 93.09 6.71 9.02
N ILE A 548 93.78 7.53 8.21
CA ILE A 548 93.72 7.45 6.74
C ILE A 548 94.33 6.13 6.23
N ALA A 549 95.42 5.65 6.85
CA ALA A 549 96.04 4.39 6.49
C ALA A 549 95.14 3.19 6.81
N ILE A 550 94.53 3.18 8.00
CA ILE A 550 93.55 2.15 8.43
C ILE A 550 92.34 2.18 7.50
N ALA A 551 91.79 3.37 7.20
CA ALA A 551 90.68 3.50 6.26
C ALA A 551 91.01 2.93 4.87
N GLN A 552 92.23 3.17 4.37
CA GLN A 552 92.68 2.64 3.08
C GLN A 552 92.85 1.12 3.09
N GLU A 553 93.31 0.53 4.20
CA GLU A 553 93.46 -0.92 4.34
C GLU A 553 92.09 -1.60 4.48
N ALA A 554 91.21 -1.04 5.33
CA ALA A 554 89.84 -1.51 5.53
C ALA A 554 89.02 -1.45 4.23
N GLN A 555 89.15 -0.36 3.45
CA GLN A 555 88.47 -0.23 2.15
C GLN A 555 88.93 -1.32 1.18
N LYS A 556 90.24 -1.56 1.05
CA LYS A 556 90.78 -2.62 0.18
C LYS A 556 90.34 -4.02 0.62
N ALA A 557 90.25 -4.25 1.93
CA ALA A 557 89.79 -5.52 2.50
C ALA A 557 88.28 -5.73 2.37
N GLY A 558 87.52 -4.74 1.89
CA GLY A 558 86.06 -4.80 1.79
C GLY A 558 85.31 -4.50 3.09
N ARG A 559 86.01 -4.07 4.16
CA ARG A 559 85.44 -3.71 5.47
C ARG A 559 84.95 -2.26 5.44
N ILE A 560 83.83 -2.03 4.76
CA ILE A 560 83.32 -0.68 4.47
C ILE A 560 82.98 0.10 5.75
N ASP A 561 82.34 -0.54 6.73
CA ASP A 561 81.98 0.13 7.99
C ASP A 561 83.23 0.61 8.77
N GLU A 562 84.26 -0.23 8.85
CA GLU A 562 85.53 0.12 9.50
C GLU A 562 86.27 1.22 8.72
N ALA A 563 86.19 1.20 7.38
CA ALA A 563 86.73 2.26 6.55
C ALA A 563 86.04 3.60 6.81
N LEU A 564 84.70 3.63 6.82
CA LEU A 564 83.92 4.84 7.08
C LEU A 564 84.12 5.38 8.51
N GLU A 565 84.21 4.50 9.52
CA GLU A 565 84.51 4.90 10.89
C GLU A 565 85.90 5.55 10.99
N SER A 566 86.91 4.92 10.37
CA SER A 566 88.28 5.44 10.31
C SER A 566 88.37 6.77 9.56
N LEU A 567 87.60 6.95 8.49
CA LEU A 567 87.47 8.23 7.79
C LEU A 567 86.82 9.32 8.66
N GLY A 568 85.78 8.98 9.43
CA GLY A 568 85.18 9.89 10.40
C GLY A 568 86.15 10.32 11.51
N LEU A 569 86.99 9.39 11.98
CA LEU A 569 88.07 9.70 12.93
C LEU A 569 89.11 10.63 12.30
N ALA A 570 89.54 10.35 11.07
CA ALA A 570 90.48 11.19 10.33
C ALA A 570 89.96 12.64 10.20
N ASP A 571 88.71 12.83 9.77
CA ASP A 571 88.10 14.17 9.68
C ASP A 571 88.03 14.87 11.05
N GLY A 572 87.70 14.13 12.11
CA GLY A 572 87.69 14.67 13.48
C GLY A 572 89.07 15.09 14.01
N PHE A 573 90.16 14.42 13.60
CA PHE A 573 91.53 14.87 13.88
C PHE A 573 91.90 16.08 13.01
N MET A 574 91.55 16.06 11.72
CA MET A 574 91.79 17.15 10.79
C MET A 574 91.09 18.45 11.21
N GLU A 575 89.86 18.39 11.69
CA GLU A 575 89.13 19.55 12.18
C GLU A 575 89.79 20.19 13.42
N ARG A 576 90.36 19.38 14.31
CA ARG A 576 91.13 19.89 15.45
C ARG A 576 92.42 20.59 15.00
N LEU A 577 93.12 20.01 14.03
CA LEU A 577 94.29 20.63 13.40
C LEU A 577 93.94 21.94 12.68
N ARG A 578 92.82 22.00 11.93
CA ARG A 578 92.33 23.22 11.26
C ARG A 578 92.08 24.38 12.22
N ARG A 579 91.70 24.10 13.48
CA ARG A 579 91.49 25.13 14.51
C ARG A 579 92.80 25.67 15.11
N ARG A 580 93.89 24.92 14.95
CA ARG A 580 95.21 25.24 15.51
C ARG A 580 96.13 25.94 14.51
N VAL A 581 95.95 25.65 13.23
CA VAL A 581 96.58 26.33 12.07
C VAL A 581 96.01 27.73 11.93
#